data_AF-A0A8T6HA68-F1
#
_entry.id   AF-A0A8T6HA68-F1
#
_cell.length_a   1.000
_cell.length_b   1.000
_cell.length_c   1.000
_cell.angle_alpha   90.00
_cell.angle_beta   90.00
_cell.angle_gamma   90.00
#
_symmetry.space_group_name_H-M   'P 1'
#
loop_
_entity.id
_entity.type
_entity.pdbx_description
1 polymer ?
#
loop_
_entity_poly.entity_id
_entity_poly.type
_entity_poly.pdbx_seq_one_letter_code
_entity_poly.pdbx_strand_id
1 'polypeptide(L)'
;MAKRTLPERKPISDRLSALVTRLDDKALLSPASLGAGEVLARGDLILRYGVTFLGKPQLSIVPDLVVADYGELLVGEAMWQFLMKSAHRYPRADAFGLNRDGGEEMVALKQLDFDYPYDVFVYRQARDRKPLAKLSALIASKKAQYPHRLLAHLPRFDSVDAWRAHG
;
A
#
# COMPACT_ATOMS: atom_id res chain seq x y z
N MET A 1 -10.88 -14.56 -34.38
CA MET A 1 -10.84 -13.54 -33.31
C MET A 1 -9.44 -13.54 -32.72
N ALA A 2 -8.83 -12.37 -32.48
CA ALA A 2 -7.52 -12.32 -31.82
C ALA A 2 -7.64 -12.76 -30.36
N LYS A 3 -6.72 -13.62 -29.89
CA LYS A 3 -6.68 -14.06 -28.49
C LYS A 3 -6.26 -12.87 -27.63
N ARG A 4 -7.19 -12.29 -26.86
CA ARG A 4 -6.90 -11.12 -26.01
C ARG A 4 -6.04 -11.58 -24.83
N THR A 5 -4.73 -11.34 -24.91
CA THR A 5 -3.78 -11.65 -23.83
C THR A 5 -4.14 -10.82 -22.59
N LEU A 6 -4.17 -11.44 -21.42
CA LEU A 6 -4.30 -10.70 -20.16
C LEU A 6 -3.04 -9.84 -19.95
N PRO A 7 -3.17 -8.59 -19.46
CA PRO A 7 -2.00 -7.78 -19.12
C PRO A 7 -1.23 -8.42 -17.96
N GLU A 8 0.07 -8.14 -17.88
CA GLU A 8 0.86 -8.47 -16.71
C GLU A 8 0.31 -7.73 -15.48
N ARG A 9 -0.01 -8.47 -14.42
CA ARG A 9 -0.52 -7.90 -13.16
C ARG A 9 0.56 -7.02 -12.55
N LYS A 10 0.22 -5.77 -12.26
CA LYS A 10 1.18 -4.74 -11.85
C LYS A 10 0.62 -3.94 -10.68
N PRO A 11 0.97 -4.29 -9.43
CA PRO A 11 0.60 -3.47 -8.28
C PRO A 11 1.25 -2.11 -8.39
N ILE A 12 0.52 -1.10 -7.91
CA ILE A 12 1.08 0.23 -7.79
C ILE A 12 2.18 0.22 -6.71
N SER A 13 3.32 0.82 -7.00
CA SER A 13 4.45 0.81 -6.09
C SER A 13 5.36 2.02 -6.22
N ASP A 14 5.94 2.41 -5.09
CA ASP A 14 7.02 3.38 -5.01
C ASP A 14 8.30 2.70 -4.48
N ARG A 15 9.46 3.25 -4.81
CA ARG A 15 10.78 2.74 -4.37
C ARG A 15 11.52 3.84 -3.63
N LEU A 16 12.15 3.50 -2.51
CA LEU A 16 13.00 4.41 -1.76
C LEU A 16 13.98 3.64 -0.88
N SER A 17 15.11 4.27 -0.54
CA SER A 17 16.09 3.71 0.39
C SER A 17 15.78 4.18 1.82
N ALA A 18 15.54 3.24 2.74
CA ALA A 18 15.15 3.55 4.13
C ALA A 18 15.43 2.39 5.10
N LEU A 19 15.08 2.63 6.36
CA LEU A 19 15.04 1.67 7.44
C LEU A 19 13.57 1.40 7.83
N VAL A 20 13.24 0.14 8.10
CA VAL A 20 11.97 -0.24 8.74
C VAL A 20 12.29 -0.81 10.11
N THR A 21 11.74 -0.19 11.14
CA THR A 21 11.97 -0.54 12.54
C THR A 21 10.64 -0.95 13.19
N ARG A 22 10.59 -2.09 13.88
CA ARG A 22 9.47 -2.46 14.74
C ARG A 22 9.69 -1.85 16.13
N LEU A 23 8.74 -1.05 16.57
CA LEU A 23 8.72 -0.41 17.88
C LEU A 23 7.28 -0.38 18.37
N ASP A 24 7.04 -0.78 19.62
CA ASP A 24 5.72 -0.82 20.27
C ASP A 24 4.65 -1.54 19.39
N ASP A 25 5.03 -2.72 18.85
CA ASP A 25 4.27 -3.54 17.88
C ASP A 25 3.87 -2.87 16.56
N LYS A 26 4.36 -1.65 16.28
CA LYS A 26 4.17 -0.93 15.02
C LYS A 26 5.43 -0.97 14.16
N ALA A 27 5.28 -1.01 12.84
CA ALA A 27 6.40 -0.84 11.92
C ALA A 27 6.48 0.62 11.48
N LEU A 28 7.64 1.24 11.73
CA LEU A 28 7.94 2.64 11.42
C LEU A 28 8.94 2.70 10.27
N LEU A 29 8.69 3.61 9.32
CA LEU A 29 9.62 3.92 8.24
C LEU A 29 10.47 5.12 8.64
N SER A 30 11.79 5.07 8.43
CA SER A 30 12.71 6.16 8.76
C SER A 30 13.92 6.20 7.82
N PRO A 31 14.57 7.36 7.61
CA PRO A 31 15.77 7.46 6.78
C PRO A 31 17.03 6.97 7.52
N ALA A 32 16.99 6.84 8.85
CA ALA A 32 18.10 6.47 9.72
C ALA A 32 17.62 5.65 10.92
N SER A 33 18.57 5.12 11.70
CA SER A 33 18.26 4.40 12.95
C SER A 33 17.50 5.27 13.93
N LEU A 34 16.45 4.70 14.55
CA LEU A 34 15.66 5.34 15.60
C LEU A 34 16.29 5.18 16.99
N GLY A 35 17.40 4.44 17.12
CA GLY A 35 18.07 4.17 18.40
C GLY A 35 17.34 3.16 19.31
N ALA A 36 16.10 2.81 19.01
CA ALA A 36 15.29 1.82 19.70
C ALA A 36 14.48 0.97 18.72
N GLY A 37 14.10 -0.24 19.14
CA GLY A 37 13.31 -1.19 18.34
C GLY A 37 14.13 -2.19 17.52
N GLU A 38 13.42 -3.14 16.89
CA GLU A 38 14.00 -4.20 16.05
C GLU A 38 14.05 -3.73 14.58
N VAL A 39 15.23 -3.81 13.94
CA VAL A 39 15.34 -3.50 12.50
C VAL A 39 14.82 -4.67 11.66
N LEU A 40 13.68 -4.48 10.99
CA LEU A 40 13.08 -5.48 10.09
C LEU A 40 13.72 -5.48 8.70
N ALA A 41 14.10 -4.30 8.21
CA ALA A 41 14.71 -4.14 6.89
C ALA A 41 15.49 -2.82 6.77
N ARG A 42 16.48 -2.81 5.88
CA ARG A 42 17.29 -1.64 5.53
C ARG A 42 17.65 -1.68 4.04
N GLY A 43 17.77 -0.51 3.43
CA GLY A 43 18.24 -0.34 2.05
C GLY A 43 17.07 -0.04 1.12
N ASP A 44 17.16 -0.50 -0.12
CA ASP A 44 16.15 -0.23 -1.13
C ASP A 44 14.89 -1.08 -0.89
N LEU A 45 13.78 -0.40 -0.67
CA LEU A 45 12.50 -0.98 -0.29
C LEU A 45 11.43 -0.64 -1.33
N ILE A 46 10.46 -1.53 -1.46
CA ILE A 46 9.29 -1.33 -2.31
C ILE A 46 8.08 -1.10 -1.41
N LEU A 47 7.40 0.02 -1.60
CA LEU A 47 6.12 0.29 -0.95
C LEU A 47 4.99 -0.04 -1.92
N ARG A 48 3.92 -0.67 -1.40
CA ARG A 48 2.66 -0.90 -2.11
C ARG A 48 1.49 -0.44 -1.25
N TYR A 49 0.36 -0.18 -1.88
CA TYR A 49 -0.78 0.49 -1.29
C TYR A 49 -1.99 -0.44 -1.31
N GLY A 50 -2.50 -0.78 -0.13
CA GLY A 50 -3.67 -1.63 0.04
C GLY A 50 -4.94 -0.81 0.27
N VAL A 51 -6.02 -1.23 -0.37
CA VAL A 51 -7.36 -0.72 -0.07
C VAL A 51 -7.92 -1.52 1.10
N THR A 52 -8.48 -0.84 2.11
CA THR A 52 -9.11 -1.54 3.24
C THR A 52 -10.48 -2.11 2.83
N PHE A 53 -10.96 -3.14 3.55
CA PHE A 53 -12.31 -3.66 3.35
C PHE A 53 -13.34 -2.83 4.14
N LEU A 54 -14.48 -2.54 3.51
CA LEU A 54 -15.58 -1.80 4.11
C LEU A 54 -16.07 -2.50 5.39
N GLY A 55 -16.03 -1.78 6.51
CA GLY A 55 -16.38 -2.31 7.83
C GLY A 55 -15.36 -3.29 8.45
N LYS A 56 -14.18 -3.47 7.83
CA LYS A 56 -13.10 -4.36 8.31
C LYS A 56 -11.72 -3.69 8.15
N PRO A 57 -11.43 -2.59 8.86
CA PRO A 57 -10.20 -1.78 8.70
C PRO A 57 -8.89 -2.53 9.02
N GLN A 58 -8.97 -3.72 9.63
CA GLN A 58 -7.84 -4.63 9.87
C GLN A 58 -7.50 -5.54 8.67
N LEU A 59 -8.31 -5.53 7.61
CA LEU A 59 -8.12 -6.29 6.38
C LEU A 59 -7.96 -5.34 5.20
N SER A 60 -6.99 -5.65 4.33
CA SER A 60 -6.70 -4.89 3.13
C SER A 60 -6.23 -5.80 2.00
N ILE A 61 -6.58 -5.45 0.77
CA ILE A 61 -6.06 -6.04 -0.46
C ILE A 61 -5.09 -5.05 -1.11
N VAL A 62 -3.93 -5.51 -1.57
CA VAL A 62 -3.00 -4.74 -2.42
C VAL A 62 -3.36 -5.02 -3.87
N PRO A 63 -4.04 -4.10 -4.59
CA PRO A 63 -4.53 -4.37 -5.94
C PRO A 63 -3.37 -4.40 -6.95
N ASP A 64 -3.48 -5.25 -7.95
CA ASP A 64 -2.55 -5.34 -9.09
C ASP A 64 -3.23 -5.43 -10.47
N LEU A 65 -4.56 -5.61 -10.47
CA LEU A 65 -5.43 -5.57 -11.63
C LEU A 65 -6.84 -5.14 -11.18
N VAL A 66 -7.52 -4.33 -11.99
CA VAL A 66 -8.97 -4.08 -11.89
C VAL A 66 -9.64 -4.46 -13.19
N VAL A 67 -10.80 -5.11 -13.09
CA VAL A 67 -11.70 -5.41 -14.20
C VAL A 67 -12.92 -4.49 -14.08
N ALA A 68 -13.02 -3.49 -14.95
CA ALA A 68 -14.17 -2.57 -14.95
C ALA A 68 -15.41 -3.22 -15.59
N ASP A 69 -16.61 -2.67 -15.33
CA ASP A 69 -17.93 -3.21 -15.73
C ASP A 69 -18.06 -3.61 -17.23
N TYR A 70 -17.29 -2.99 -18.14
CA TYR A 70 -17.27 -3.31 -19.57
C TYR A 70 -16.12 -4.25 -19.99
N GLY A 71 -15.48 -4.92 -19.04
CA GLY A 71 -14.35 -5.82 -19.27
C GLY A 71 -13.04 -5.11 -19.65
N GLU A 72 -12.88 -3.83 -19.31
CA GLU A 72 -11.59 -3.15 -19.40
C GLU A 72 -10.66 -3.66 -18.29
N LEU A 73 -9.38 -3.91 -18.62
CA LEU A 73 -8.38 -4.47 -17.71
C LEU A 73 -7.35 -3.40 -17.39
N LEU A 74 -7.37 -2.89 -16.15
CA LEU A 74 -6.55 -1.79 -15.69
C LEU A 74 -5.45 -2.30 -14.74
N VAL A 75 -4.21 -1.89 -14.96
CA VAL A 75 -3.06 -2.24 -14.10
C VAL A 75 -2.22 -0.99 -13.79
N GLY A 76 -1.36 -1.04 -12.76
CA GLY A 76 -0.41 0.03 -12.42
C GLY A 76 -1.07 1.39 -12.18
N GLU A 77 -0.57 2.44 -12.87
CA GLU A 77 -1.07 3.81 -12.67
C GLU A 77 -2.49 4.01 -13.21
N ALA A 78 -2.89 3.34 -14.31
CA ALA A 78 -4.25 3.44 -14.83
C ALA A 78 -5.28 2.88 -13.83
N MET A 79 -4.96 1.73 -13.23
CA MET A 79 -5.71 1.15 -12.12
C MET A 79 -5.75 2.10 -10.91
N TRP A 80 -4.61 2.65 -10.51
CA TRP A 80 -4.54 3.58 -9.37
C TRP A 80 -5.44 4.82 -9.59
N GLN A 81 -5.35 5.47 -10.74
CA GLN A 81 -6.17 6.63 -11.09
C GLN A 81 -7.67 6.29 -11.14
N PHE A 82 -8.02 5.10 -11.64
CA PHE A 82 -9.40 4.61 -11.63
C PHE A 82 -9.93 4.39 -10.21
N LEU A 83 -9.15 3.72 -9.34
CA LEU A 83 -9.54 3.51 -7.94
C LEU A 83 -9.76 4.85 -7.23
N MET A 84 -8.82 5.80 -7.38
CA MET A 84 -8.88 7.14 -6.77
C MET A 84 -10.06 8.00 -7.22
N LYS A 85 -10.45 7.95 -8.50
CA LYS A 85 -11.35 8.95 -9.12
C LYS A 85 -12.69 8.40 -9.59
N SER A 86 -12.83 7.07 -9.64
CA SER A 86 -13.93 6.43 -10.36
C SER A 86 -14.56 5.23 -9.65
N ALA A 87 -13.90 4.58 -8.69
CA ALA A 87 -14.39 3.32 -8.10
C ALA A 87 -15.86 3.38 -7.62
N HIS A 88 -16.28 4.48 -7.00
CA HIS A 88 -17.66 4.70 -6.53
C HIS A 88 -18.72 4.65 -7.65
N ARG A 89 -18.34 4.85 -8.92
CA ARG A 89 -19.24 4.76 -10.10
C ARG A 89 -19.34 3.35 -10.68
N TYR A 90 -18.47 2.44 -10.29
CA TYR A 90 -18.36 1.08 -10.83
C TYR A 90 -18.42 0.02 -9.71
N PRO A 91 -19.54 -0.08 -8.95
CA PRO A 91 -19.67 -0.99 -7.81
C PRO A 91 -19.73 -2.48 -8.20
N ARG A 92 -19.75 -2.80 -9.51
CA ARG A 92 -19.71 -4.15 -10.07
C ARG A 92 -18.34 -4.54 -10.64
N ALA A 93 -17.40 -3.60 -10.71
CA ALA A 93 -16.03 -3.91 -11.06
C ALA A 93 -15.37 -4.76 -9.97
N ASP A 94 -14.38 -5.55 -10.37
CA ASP A 94 -13.62 -6.42 -9.48
C ASP A 94 -12.17 -5.92 -9.38
N ALA A 95 -11.66 -5.80 -8.16
CA ALA A 95 -10.23 -5.69 -7.89
C ALA A 95 -9.65 -7.09 -7.65
N PHE A 96 -8.54 -7.37 -8.32
CA PHE A 96 -7.67 -8.51 -8.08
C PHE A 96 -6.40 -8.01 -7.40
N GLY A 97 -5.87 -8.80 -6.48
CA GLY A 97 -4.69 -8.41 -5.74
C GLY A 97 -4.19 -9.49 -4.79
N LEU A 98 -3.37 -9.04 -3.84
CA LEU A 98 -2.80 -9.87 -2.78
C LEU A 98 -3.31 -9.39 -1.42
N ASN A 99 -3.74 -10.32 -0.59
CA ASN A 99 -4.00 -10.03 0.82
C ASN A 99 -2.70 -9.95 1.63
N ARG A 100 -2.81 -9.56 2.91
CA ARG A 100 -1.65 -9.40 3.83
C ARG A 100 -0.79 -10.66 4.00
N ASP A 101 -1.31 -11.84 3.66
CA ASP A 101 -0.62 -13.12 3.77
C ASP A 101 -0.02 -13.60 2.43
N GLY A 102 -0.21 -12.85 1.34
CA GLY A 102 0.30 -13.13 0.00
C GLY A 102 -0.56 -14.09 -0.83
N GLY A 103 -1.75 -14.44 -0.31
CA GLY A 103 -2.79 -15.14 -1.06
C GLY A 103 -3.47 -14.22 -2.07
N GLU A 104 -3.95 -14.78 -3.18
CA GLU A 104 -4.71 -14.01 -4.17
C GLU A 104 -6.15 -13.84 -3.73
N GLU A 105 -6.69 -12.66 -4.01
CA GLU A 105 -8.06 -12.33 -3.69
C GLU A 105 -8.69 -11.55 -4.86
N MET A 106 -9.97 -11.81 -5.09
CA MET A 106 -10.83 -11.10 -6.04
C MET A 106 -11.99 -10.55 -5.23
N VAL A 107 -12.20 -9.24 -5.31
CA VAL A 107 -13.17 -8.52 -4.47
C VAL A 107 -13.89 -7.46 -5.30
N ALA A 108 -15.22 -7.43 -5.19
CA ALA A 108 -16.02 -6.41 -5.87
C ALA A 108 -15.77 -5.05 -5.21
N LEU A 109 -15.59 -3.98 -5.99
CA LEU A 109 -15.16 -2.68 -5.45
C LEU A 109 -16.09 -2.12 -4.35
N LYS A 110 -17.38 -2.44 -4.40
CA LYS A 110 -18.36 -2.10 -3.35
C LYS A 110 -18.08 -2.68 -1.95
N GLN A 111 -17.13 -3.62 -1.84
CA GLN A 111 -16.70 -4.23 -0.57
C GLN A 111 -15.41 -3.59 -0.04
N LEU A 112 -14.82 -2.65 -0.79
CA LEU A 112 -13.63 -1.90 -0.41
C LEU A 112 -14.02 -0.50 0.04
N ASP A 113 -13.22 0.05 0.94
CA ASP A 113 -13.36 1.41 1.45
C ASP A 113 -12.31 2.31 0.80
N PHE A 114 -12.79 3.30 0.06
CA PHE A 114 -11.97 4.28 -0.68
C PHE A 114 -11.88 5.63 0.02
N ASP A 115 -12.66 5.84 1.08
CA ASP A 115 -12.66 7.08 1.87
C ASP A 115 -11.63 7.01 3.01
N TYR A 116 -11.24 5.79 3.41
CA TYR A 116 -10.10 5.57 4.32
C TYR A 116 -8.73 5.73 3.63
N PRO A 117 -7.70 6.23 4.35
CA PRO A 117 -6.32 6.19 3.88
C PRO A 117 -5.86 4.77 3.55
N TYR A 118 -5.06 4.64 2.49
CA TYR A 118 -4.59 3.35 2.01
C TYR A 118 -3.52 2.78 2.94
N ASP A 119 -3.58 1.48 3.19
CA ASP A 119 -2.55 0.78 3.96
C ASP A 119 -1.23 0.78 3.19
N VAL A 120 -0.16 1.28 3.79
CA VAL A 120 1.17 1.24 3.17
C VAL A 120 1.92 -0.01 3.64
N PHE A 121 2.16 -0.93 2.72
CA PHE A 121 2.89 -2.17 2.94
C PHE A 121 4.30 -2.10 2.37
N VAL A 122 5.27 -2.66 3.08
CA VAL A 122 6.68 -2.71 2.65
C VAL A 122 7.09 -4.13 2.23
N TYR A 123 7.81 -4.22 1.11
CA TYR A 123 8.30 -5.45 0.47
C TYR A 123 9.81 -5.32 0.19
N ARG A 124 10.53 -6.44 0.14
CA ARG A 124 11.99 -6.46 -0.13
C ARG A 124 12.28 -6.55 -1.64
N GLN A 125 11.46 -7.27 -2.39
CA GLN A 125 11.64 -7.51 -3.83
C GLN A 125 10.30 -7.40 -4.57
N ALA A 126 10.34 -7.07 -5.86
CA ALA A 126 9.13 -6.87 -6.66
C ALA A 126 8.30 -8.15 -6.85
N ARG A 127 8.93 -9.33 -6.70
CA ARG A 127 8.27 -10.64 -6.74
C ARG A 127 7.70 -11.09 -5.39
N ASP A 128 7.98 -10.36 -4.30
CA ASP A 128 7.48 -10.73 -2.98
C ASP A 128 5.95 -10.61 -2.97
N ARG A 129 5.28 -11.69 -2.54
CA ARG A 129 3.81 -11.74 -2.45
C ARG A 129 3.31 -11.33 -1.07
N LYS A 130 4.01 -11.76 -0.01
CA LYS A 130 3.75 -11.36 1.37
C LYS A 130 4.58 -10.12 1.73
N PRO A 131 3.99 -9.07 2.32
CA PRO A 131 4.73 -7.92 2.82
C PRO A 131 5.60 -8.29 4.03
N LEU A 132 6.69 -7.55 4.23
CA LEU A 132 7.49 -7.60 5.46
C LEU A 132 6.71 -7.02 6.65
N ALA A 133 5.98 -5.93 6.43
CA ALA A 133 5.14 -5.26 7.42
C ALA A 133 4.09 -4.33 6.77
N LYS A 134 3.05 -4.00 7.53
CA LYS A 134 2.20 -2.80 7.35
C LYS A 134 2.83 -1.65 8.13
N LEU A 135 3.16 -0.56 7.44
CA LEU A 135 3.72 0.64 8.07
C LEU A 135 2.63 1.40 8.81
N SER A 136 2.97 1.96 9.97
CA SER A 136 2.06 2.77 10.81
C SER A 136 2.38 4.26 10.77
N ALA A 137 3.65 4.63 10.60
CA ALA A 137 4.07 6.03 10.47
C ALA A 137 5.43 6.17 9.76
N LEU A 138 5.71 7.39 9.30
CA LEU A 138 7.00 7.87 8.81
C LEU A 138 7.64 8.80 9.84
N ILE A 139 8.84 8.47 10.32
CA ILE A 139 9.63 9.31 11.23
C ILE A 139 10.72 10.02 10.42
N ALA A 140 10.48 11.27 10.00
CA ALA A 140 11.42 12.03 9.17
C ALA A 140 11.11 13.54 9.06
N SER A 141 12.11 14.41 9.26
CA SER A 141 12.16 15.77 8.66
C SER A 141 11.55 16.90 9.50
N LYS A 142 10.62 17.72 9.00
CA LYS A 142 9.77 17.62 7.77
C LYS A 142 10.46 17.85 6.41
N LYS A 143 11.71 18.34 6.38
CA LYS A 143 12.41 18.74 5.14
C LYS A 143 12.75 17.61 4.15
N ALA A 144 12.88 16.36 4.61
CA ALA A 144 13.15 15.22 3.72
C ALA A 144 12.01 14.98 2.72
N GLN A 145 12.39 14.72 1.47
CA GLN A 145 11.49 14.44 0.36
C GLN A 145 11.11 12.95 0.32
N TYR A 146 9.84 12.68 0.01
CA TYR A 146 9.27 11.34 -0.12
C TYR A 146 8.23 11.33 -1.26
N PRO A 147 7.89 10.15 -1.83
CA PRO A 147 6.83 10.03 -2.83
C PRO A 147 5.52 10.66 -2.33
N HIS A 148 4.84 11.43 -3.18
CA HIS A 148 3.58 12.08 -2.81
C HIS A 148 2.52 11.08 -2.31
N ARG A 149 2.42 9.92 -2.98
CA ARG A 149 1.49 8.83 -2.61
C ARG A 149 1.77 8.28 -1.19
N LEU A 150 3.04 8.22 -0.78
CA LEU A 150 3.40 7.82 0.58
C LEU A 150 2.89 8.84 1.60
N LEU A 151 3.15 10.13 1.35
CA LEU A 151 2.76 11.21 2.25
C LEU A 151 1.24 11.44 2.32
N ALA A 152 0.49 11.00 1.31
CA ALA A 152 -0.97 11.05 1.29
C ALA A 152 -1.65 9.96 2.13
N HIS A 153 -0.91 8.92 2.54
CA HIS A 153 -1.50 7.72 3.17
C HIS A 153 -0.79 7.26 4.45
N LEU A 154 0.46 7.67 4.69
CA LEU A 154 1.23 7.35 5.90
C LEU A 154 1.47 8.63 6.73
N PRO A 155 0.99 8.71 7.99
CA PRO A 155 1.19 9.90 8.81
C PRO A 155 2.68 10.11 9.12
N ARG A 156 3.08 11.38 9.16
CA ARG A 156 4.48 11.80 9.26
C ARG A 156 4.73 12.55 10.56
N PHE A 157 5.76 12.13 11.30
CA PHE A 157 6.21 12.76 12.53
C PHE A 157 7.70 13.11 12.45
N ASP A 158 8.12 14.14 13.20
CA ASP A 158 9.50 14.60 13.19
C ASP A 158 10.41 13.75 14.11
N SER A 159 9.82 13.05 15.10
CA SER A 159 10.51 12.15 16.03
C SER A 159 9.62 11.00 16.52
N VAL A 160 10.24 9.99 17.16
CA VAL A 160 9.54 8.89 17.82
C VAL A 160 8.65 9.39 18.97
N ASP A 161 9.11 10.38 19.75
CA ASP A 161 8.33 10.93 20.86
C ASP A 161 7.11 11.71 20.37
N ALA A 162 7.26 12.45 19.26
CA ALA A 162 6.13 13.14 18.62
C ALA A 162 5.10 12.14 18.07
N TRP A 163 5.53 10.99 17.56
CA TRP A 163 4.65 9.90 17.16
C TRP A 163 3.93 9.27 18.36
N ARG A 164 4.65 8.93 19.43
CA ARG A 164 4.08 8.36 20.67
C ARG A 164 3.08 9.29 21.35
N ALA A 165 3.27 10.61 21.26
CA ALA A 165 2.31 11.60 21.79
C ALA A 165 0.96 11.64 21.03
N HIS A 166 0.83 10.94 19.90
CA HIS A 166 -0.40 10.81 19.11
C HIS A 166 -0.98 9.38 19.09
N GLY A 167 -0.42 8.45 19.89
CA GLY A 167 -0.74 7.02 19.89
C GLY A 167 -1.41 6.53 21.17
#